data_AF-A0A950XUF3-F1
#
_entry.id   AF-A0A950XUF3-F1
#
_cell.length_a   1.000
_cell.length_b   1.000
_cell.length_c   1.000
_cell.angle_alpha   90.00
_cell.angle_beta   90.00
_cell.angle_gamma   90.00
#
_symmetry.space_group_name_H-M   'P 1'
#
loop_
_entity.id
_entity.type
_entity.pdbx_description
1 polymer ?
#
loop_
_entity_poly.entity_id
_entity_poly.type
_entity_poly.pdbx_seq_one_letter_code
_entity_poly.pdbx_strand_id
1 'polypeptide(L)'
;MRIFKAAAMAASAAAVLFVYAPHGQAQTTLDPETQTKILKGLAIAPVPLNMTGKDPNFVGYGSYIVNASADCNGCHTANASVEYANGGNPYFSQHPAVVNPKAYLGGGNDFGAFPDPTGNFPHIISRNITPDATGMPEGHTYDQFVQIIRTGIDMDNVHPTCKGAPDGTCLPPPFDGSLLQIMPWPTFANMTDNDLQAIYAYLSAIPCLEGGPGELPNRCGTATPKTLAVAGPKSQTVITRQYQLDGTQSKAFDGGQLSYQWTIPQGSPQAGISGATTATPTVQFGIGRGMYTFQLTITDSAGKTAADMVGVNFAGN
;
A
#
# COMPACT_ATOMS: atom_id res chain seq x y z
N MET A 1 -72.57 67.16 6.87
CA MET A 1 -71.23 67.78 7.01
C MET A 1 -70.21 66.77 6.51
N ARG A 2 -69.57 67.05 5.36
CA ARG A 2 -68.61 66.13 4.71
C ARG A 2 -67.27 66.19 5.47
N ILE A 3 -66.74 65.03 5.88
CA ILE A 3 -65.34 64.90 6.31
C ILE A 3 -64.75 63.74 5.51
N PHE A 4 -63.75 64.07 4.69
CA PHE A 4 -62.89 63.13 3.97
C PHE A 4 -61.98 62.40 4.95
N LYS A 5 -61.79 61.09 4.78
CA LYS A 5 -60.53 60.42 5.14
C LYS A 5 -60.10 59.50 4.02
N ALA A 6 -58.87 59.73 3.59
CA ALA A 6 -58.20 59.12 2.46
C ALA A 6 -57.77 57.68 2.75
N ALA A 7 -57.76 56.88 1.69
CA ALA A 7 -57.16 55.57 1.64
C ALA A 7 -55.62 55.68 1.61
N ALA A 8 -54.94 54.82 2.35
CA ALA A 8 -53.52 54.50 2.15
C ALA A 8 -53.40 52.99 2.01
N MET A 9 -53.07 52.53 0.79
CA MET A 9 -52.76 51.13 0.51
C MET A 9 -51.38 50.77 1.05
N ALA A 10 -51.28 49.53 1.54
CA ALA A 10 -50.09 48.87 2.01
C ALA A 10 -49.10 48.55 0.88
N ALA A 11 -47.80 48.63 1.18
CA ALA A 11 -46.75 47.93 0.44
C ALA A 11 -45.81 47.26 1.44
N SER A 12 -46.07 45.98 1.73
CA SER A 12 -45.18 45.13 2.52
C SER A 12 -44.13 44.54 1.58
N ALA A 13 -42.89 45.02 1.65
CA ALA A 13 -41.78 44.42 0.94
C ALA A 13 -41.38 43.11 1.66
N ALA A 14 -41.73 41.97 1.08
CA ALA A 14 -41.20 40.67 1.51
C ALA A 14 -39.77 40.52 0.97
N ALA A 15 -38.77 40.64 1.83
CA ALA A 15 -37.39 40.30 1.50
C ALA A 15 -37.28 38.77 1.39
N VAL A 16 -37.19 38.25 0.17
CA VAL A 16 -36.84 36.85 -0.07
C VAL A 16 -35.35 36.68 0.19
N LEU A 17 -35.02 36.18 1.38
CA LEU A 17 -33.68 35.70 1.71
C LEU A 17 -33.42 34.44 0.89
N PHE A 18 -32.64 34.57 -0.19
CA PHE A 18 -32.02 33.43 -0.85
C PHE A 18 -30.99 32.82 0.11
N VAL A 19 -31.36 31.71 0.74
CA VAL A 19 -30.39 30.83 1.42
C VAL A 19 -29.59 30.15 0.32
N TYR A 20 -28.43 30.72 -0.01
CA TYR A 20 -27.37 29.98 -0.67
C TYR A 20 -26.91 28.88 0.30
N ALA A 21 -27.38 27.65 0.09
CA ALA A 21 -26.74 26.49 0.68
C ALA A 21 -25.42 26.28 -0.11
N PRO A 22 -24.23 26.50 0.49
CA PRO A 22 -23.03 26.03 -0.15
C PRO A 22 -23.15 24.50 -0.24
N HIS A 23 -22.93 23.95 -1.42
CA HIS A 23 -22.64 22.53 -1.57
C HIS A 23 -21.38 22.24 -0.76
N GLY A 24 -21.55 21.89 0.50
CA GLY A 24 -20.49 21.41 1.35
C GLY A 24 -20.02 20.09 0.76
N GLN A 25 -18.89 20.10 0.08
CA GLN A 25 -18.05 18.92 0.04
C GLN A 25 -17.78 18.58 1.52
N ALA A 26 -18.34 17.46 1.98
CA ALA A 26 -18.00 16.92 3.28
C ALA A 26 -16.54 16.49 3.22
N GLN A 27 -15.64 17.43 3.52
CA GLN A 27 -14.27 17.12 3.90
C GLN A 27 -14.41 16.45 5.25
N THR A 28 -14.48 15.11 5.26
CA THR A 28 -14.50 14.31 6.48
C THR A 28 -13.28 14.72 7.29
N THR A 29 -13.50 15.49 8.35
CA THR A 29 -12.46 15.89 9.27
C THR A 29 -11.90 14.60 9.88
N LEU A 30 -10.63 14.30 9.59
CA LEU A 30 -9.92 13.19 10.24
C LEU A 30 -9.99 13.36 11.75
N ASP A 31 -10.01 12.25 12.49
CA ASP A 31 -9.95 12.34 13.93
C ASP A 31 -8.64 13.02 14.37
N PRO A 32 -8.66 13.78 15.48
CA PRO A 32 -7.48 14.56 15.90
C PRO A 32 -6.23 13.74 16.18
N GLU A 33 -6.39 12.47 16.58
CA GLU A 33 -5.26 11.58 16.86
C GLU A 33 -4.56 11.17 15.57
N THR A 34 -5.33 10.72 14.57
CA THR A 34 -4.82 10.41 13.23
C THR A 34 -4.13 11.62 12.61
N GLN A 35 -4.71 12.82 12.72
CA GLN A 35 -4.07 14.04 12.24
C GLN A 35 -2.71 14.29 12.92
N THR A 36 -2.62 14.02 14.23
CA THR A 36 -1.37 14.15 14.98
C THR A 36 -0.33 13.14 14.53
N LYS A 37 -0.73 11.88 14.31
CA LYS A 37 0.15 10.82 13.78
C LYS A 37 0.68 11.16 12.39
N ILE A 38 -0.17 11.67 11.50
CA ILE A 38 0.22 12.14 10.16
C ILE A 38 1.30 13.21 10.25
N LEU A 39 1.06 14.27 11.03
CA LEU A 39 2.01 15.37 11.18
C LEU A 39 3.33 14.89 11.80
N LYS A 40 3.26 14.03 12.81
CA LYS A 40 4.45 13.45 13.43
C LYS A 40 5.22 12.57 12.45
N GLY A 41 4.54 11.73 11.68
CA GLY A 41 5.13 10.87 10.68
C GLY A 41 5.88 11.64 9.59
N LEU A 42 5.28 12.71 9.06
CA LEU A 42 5.97 13.60 8.11
C LEU A 42 7.23 14.24 8.72
N ALA A 43 7.18 14.59 10.01
CA ALA A 43 8.30 15.23 10.71
C ALA A 43 9.45 14.27 11.08
N ILE A 44 9.20 12.96 11.18
CA ILE A 44 10.21 11.96 11.56
C ILE A 44 10.74 11.14 10.38
N ALA A 45 10.28 11.39 9.16
CA ALA A 45 10.81 10.73 7.97
C ALA A 45 12.32 11.04 7.83
N PRO A 46 13.21 10.04 7.85
CA PRO A 46 14.65 10.28 7.84
C PRO A 46 15.23 10.55 6.45
N VAL A 47 14.37 10.56 5.42
CA VAL A 47 14.72 10.68 3.99
C VAL A 47 13.73 11.63 3.30
N PRO A 48 14.14 12.28 2.20
CA PRO A 48 13.23 13.11 1.42
C PRO A 48 12.10 12.28 0.81
N LEU A 49 10.90 12.87 0.76
CA LEU A 49 9.70 12.19 0.26
C LEU A 49 9.30 12.69 -1.13
N ASN A 50 9.14 11.78 -2.08
CA ASN A 50 8.53 12.04 -3.37
C ASN A 50 6.99 12.01 -3.23
N MET A 51 6.40 13.20 -3.13
CA MET A 51 4.96 13.39 -2.95
C MET A 51 4.17 13.46 -4.26
N THR A 52 4.82 13.37 -5.43
CA THR A 52 4.15 13.51 -6.72
C THR A 52 3.10 12.42 -6.91
N GLY A 53 1.84 12.83 -7.04
CA GLY A 53 0.71 11.92 -7.23
C GLY A 53 0.32 11.09 -6.01
N LYS A 54 0.81 11.43 -4.81
CA LYS A 54 0.53 10.70 -3.56
C LYS A 54 -0.33 11.52 -2.60
N ASP A 55 -1.14 10.85 -1.80
CA ASP A 55 -1.89 11.47 -0.70
C ASP A 55 -0.97 11.73 0.50
N PRO A 56 -0.78 13.00 0.92
CA PRO A 56 0.06 13.34 2.06
C PRO A 56 -0.40 12.73 3.40
N ASN A 57 -1.69 12.46 3.55
CA ASN A 57 -2.22 11.84 4.76
C ASN A 57 -1.75 10.38 4.86
N PHE A 58 -1.85 9.61 3.78
CA PHE A 58 -1.35 8.24 3.76
C PHE A 58 0.17 8.17 3.89
N VAL A 59 0.92 9.03 3.20
CA VAL A 59 2.39 9.06 3.33
C VAL A 59 2.81 9.43 4.75
N GLY A 60 2.18 10.44 5.36
CA GLY A 60 2.47 10.86 6.72
C GLY A 60 2.13 9.78 7.75
N TYR A 61 0.93 9.20 7.67
CA TYR A 61 0.52 8.14 8.57
C TYR A 61 1.39 6.88 8.41
N GLY A 62 1.75 6.53 7.18
CA GLY A 62 2.65 5.42 6.88
C GLY A 62 4.03 5.61 7.48
N SER A 63 4.59 6.81 7.35
CA SER A 63 5.86 7.18 7.99
C SER A 63 5.79 7.00 9.51
N TYR A 64 4.67 7.39 10.14
CA TYR A 64 4.49 7.19 11.57
C TYR A 64 4.49 5.70 11.95
N ILE A 65 3.77 4.86 11.19
CA ILE A 65 3.75 3.42 11.46
C ILE A 65 5.17 2.85 11.31
N VAL A 66 5.83 3.12 10.18
CA VAL A 66 7.15 2.57 9.83
C VAL A 66 8.24 3.02 10.81
N ASN A 67 8.25 4.30 11.19
CA ASN A 67 9.35 4.91 11.96
C ASN A 67 9.10 5.05 13.47
N ALA A 68 7.86 4.89 13.93
CA ALA A 68 7.55 5.06 15.36
C ALA A 68 6.80 3.87 15.98
N SER A 69 6.10 3.05 15.19
CA SER A 69 5.25 1.99 15.74
C SER A 69 5.74 0.57 15.43
N ALA A 70 6.27 0.33 14.24
CA ALA A 70 6.57 -1.01 13.74
C ALA A 70 8.07 -1.34 13.62
N ASP A 71 8.95 -0.35 13.81
CA ASP A 71 10.41 -0.47 13.72
C ASP A 71 10.90 -1.25 12.47
N CYS A 72 10.37 -0.90 11.30
CA CYS A 72 10.77 -1.58 10.07
C CYS A 72 12.27 -1.39 9.79
N ASN A 73 12.83 -0.24 10.20
CA ASN A 73 14.22 0.11 9.97
C ASN A 73 15.21 -0.77 10.73
N GLY A 74 14.91 -1.14 11.98
CA GLY A 74 15.77 -2.05 12.75
C GLY A 74 15.89 -3.44 12.12
N CYS A 75 14.89 -3.89 11.35
CA CYS A 75 14.93 -5.17 10.64
C CYS A 75 15.44 -5.06 9.20
N HIS A 76 15.06 -4.00 8.49
CA HIS A 76 15.38 -3.79 7.07
C HIS A 76 16.58 -2.87 6.86
N THR A 77 17.56 -2.91 7.76
CA THR A 77 18.85 -2.24 7.57
C THR A 77 19.97 -3.20 7.94
N ALA A 78 21.05 -3.21 7.17
CA ALA A 78 22.03 -4.30 7.19
C ALA A 78 22.61 -4.66 8.57
N ASN A 79 22.72 -3.69 9.47
CA ASN A 79 23.01 -3.90 10.90
C ASN A 79 23.01 -2.56 11.65
N ALA A 80 23.07 -2.63 12.97
CA ALA A 80 23.10 -1.47 13.87
C ALA A 80 24.30 -0.52 13.65
N SER A 81 25.39 -0.97 13.00
CA SER A 81 26.55 -0.10 12.73
C SER A 81 26.32 0.86 11.55
N VAL A 82 25.38 0.53 10.66
CA VAL A 82 25.04 1.37 9.50
C VAL A 82 23.65 2.01 9.62
N GLU A 83 22.84 1.58 10.60
CA GLU A 83 21.49 2.09 10.83
C GLU A 83 21.44 3.58 11.20
N TYR A 84 22.44 4.05 11.96
CA TYR A 84 22.55 5.44 12.40
C TYR A 84 23.73 6.14 11.74
N ALA A 85 23.58 7.44 11.48
CA ALA A 85 24.66 8.28 11.01
C ALA A 85 25.75 8.40 12.09
N ASN A 86 26.98 8.68 11.65
CA ASN A 86 28.10 8.87 12.57
C ASN A 86 27.80 10.02 13.55
N GLY A 87 27.94 9.76 14.84
CA GLY A 87 27.61 10.73 15.90
C GLY A 87 26.11 10.82 16.24
N GLY A 88 25.26 9.97 15.66
CA GLY A 88 23.82 9.92 15.91
C GLY A 88 23.30 8.55 16.36
N ASN A 89 24.17 7.64 16.80
CA ASN A 89 23.77 6.32 17.26
C ASN A 89 23.33 6.35 18.74
N PRO A 90 22.03 6.18 19.04
CA PRO A 90 21.52 6.26 20.41
C PRO A 90 22.04 5.12 21.31
N TYR A 91 22.42 3.98 20.75
CA TYR A 91 23.00 2.86 21.51
C TYR A 91 24.42 3.16 22.02
N PHE A 92 25.05 4.22 21.49
CA PHE A 92 26.30 4.77 22.01
C PHE A 92 26.08 6.06 22.80
N SER A 93 24.85 6.29 23.29
CA SER A 93 24.45 7.50 24.03
C SER A 93 24.67 8.80 23.24
N GLN A 94 24.57 8.74 21.92
CA GLN A 94 24.71 9.90 21.04
C GLN A 94 23.33 10.52 20.78
N HIS A 95 23.23 11.84 20.85
CA HIS A 95 21.97 12.56 20.71
C HIS A 95 22.11 13.84 19.86
N PRO A 96 21.09 14.18 19.05
CA PRO A 96 19.88 13.40 18.81
C PRO A 96 20.19 12.10 18.05
N ALA A 97 19.29 11.11 18.13
CA ALA A 97 19.40 9.93 17.28
C ALA A 97 19.21 10.37 15.81
N VAL A 98 20.10 9.94 14.93
CA VAL A 98 20.05 10.29 13.50
C VAL A 98 20.15 9.01 12.70
N VAL A 99 19.03 8.59 12.11
CA VAL A 99 18.99 7.46 11.17
C VAL A 99 19.87 7.78 9.96
N ASN A 100 20.59 6.80 9.45
CA ASN A 100 21.43 6.95 8.27
C ASN A 100 20.57 6.83 6.99
N PRO A 101 20.34 7.93 6.25
CA PRO A 101 19.50 7.90 5.05
C PRO A 101 20.07 7.04 3.92
N LYS A 102 21.37 6.69 3.96
CA LYS A 102 22.02 5.86 2.93
C LYS A 102 21.78 4.36 3.11
N ALA A 103 21.34 3.94 4.29
CA ALA A 103 21.10 2.54 4.62
C ALA A 103 19.64 2.28 5.02
N TYR A 104 18.86 3.34 5.24
CA TYR A 104 17.47 3.30 5.67
C TYR A 104 16.63 2.38 4.79
N LEU A 105 16.11 1.30 5.38
CA LEU A 105 15.26 0.29 4.72
C LEU A 105 15.92 -0.47 3.55
N GLY A 106 17.24 -0.37 3.39
CA GLY A 106 18.02 -0.99 2.32
C GLY A 106 18.24 -2.50 2.45
N GLY A 107 17.70 -3.14 3.50
CA GLY A 107 17.84 -4.57 3.76
C GLY A 107 19.26 -4.98 4.15
N GLY A 108 19.54 -6.28 4.01
CA GLY A 108 20.85 -6.88 4.24
C GLY A 108 21.11 -7.33 5.68
N ASN A 109 20.13 -7.27 6.57
CA ASN A 109 20.30 -7.73 7.95
C ASN A 109 20.32 -9.25 7.96
N ASP A 110 21.46 -9.83 8.32
CA ASP A 110 21.61 -11.28 8.41
C ASP A 110 21.14 -11.75 9.79
N PHE A 111 19.99 -12.45 9.82
CA PHE A 111 19.44 -13.05 11.03
C PHE A 111 20.11 -14.39 11.39
N GLY A 112 21.09 -14.82 10.60
CA GLY A 112 21.83 -16.06 10.77
C GLY A 112 21.14 -17.26 10.13
N ALA A 113 21.80 -18.40 10.28
CA ALA A 113 21.28 -19.68 9.85
C ALA A 113 20.01 -20.06 10.63
N PHE A 114 18.96 -20.42 9.91
CA PHE A 114 17.64 -20.74 10.48
C PHE A 114 17.19 -22.17 10.11
N PRO A 115 16.70 -22.98 11.07
CA PRO A 115 16.24 -22.60 12.41
C PRO A 115 17.32 -22.67 13.51
N ASP A 116 18.49 -23.22 13.20
CA ASP A 116 19.57 -23.44 14.17
C ASP A 116 20.89 -22.85 13.63
N PRO A 117 21.61 -22.03 14.41
CA PRO A 117 22.86 -21.39 13.97
C PRO A 117 24.02 -22.37 13.76
N THR A 118 23.91 -23.63 14.22
CA THR A 118 24.99 -24.62 14.18
C THR A 118 24.85 -25.64 13.05
N GLY A 119 23.73 -25.64 12.32
CA GLY A 119 23.45 -26.58 11.25
C GLY A 119 23.76 -26.04 9.86
N ASN A 120 23.69 -26.93 8.86
CA ASN A 120 23.81 -26.56 7.45
C ASN A 120 22.48 -26.00 6.93
N PHE A 121 22.13 -24.81 7.39
CA PHE A 121 20.86 -24.14 7.10
C PHE A 121 21.09 -22.83 6.37
N PRO A 122 20.12 -22.38 5.54
CA PRO A 122 20.21 -21.09 4.89
C PRO A 122 20.20 -19.96 5.91
N HIS A 123 20.95 -18.92 5.59
CA HIS A 123 20.86 -17.65 6.30
C HIS A 123 19.62 -16.90 5.82
N ILE A 124 18.86 -16.34 6.76
CA ILE A 124 17.74 -15.45 6.41
C ILE A 124 18.24 -14.02 6.48
N ILE A 125 18.20 -13.33 5.34
CA ILE A 125 18.68 -11.95 5.23
C ILE A 125 17.49 -11.04 4.89
N SER A 126 17.35 -9.89 5.57
CA SER A 126 16.26 -8.96 5.27
C SER A 126 16.36 -8.38 3.86
N ARG A 127 15.20 -8.21 3.22
CA ARG A 127 15.09 -7.59 1.89
C ARG A 127 15.21 -6.09 1.97
N ASN A 128 15.62 -5.50 0.84
CA ASN A 128 15.54 -4.06 0.62
C ASN A 128 14.10 -3.68 0.27
N ILE A 129 13.42 -2.99 1.19
CA ILE A 129 12.01 -2.61 1.01
C ILE A 129 11.84 -1.18 0.50
N THR A 130 12.94 -0.51 0.13
CA THR A 130 12.86 0.74 -0.62
C THR A 130 12.19 0.49 -1.98
N PRO A 131 11.56 1.51 -2.59
CA PRO A 131 10.91 1.32 -3.86
C PRO A 131 11.94 1.08 -4.96
N ASP A 132 11.55 0.38 -6.01
CA ASP A 132 12.30 0.35 -7.25
C ASP A 132 12.16 1.68 -8.02
N ALA A 133 12.75 1.77 -9.20
CA ALA A 133 12.66 2.95 -10.05
C ALA A 133 11.24 3.33 -10.49
N THR A 134 10.29 2.40 -10.45
CA THR A 134 8.87 2.65 -10.77
C THR A 134 8.10 3.21 -9.56
N GLY A 135 8.71 3.19 -8.37
CA GLY A 135 8.08 3.58 -7.12
C GLY A 135 7.43 2.42 -6.36
N MET A 136 7.68 1.16 -6.75
CA MET A 136 7.11 -0.02 -6.10
C MET A 136 8.04 -0.56 -5.00
N PRO A 137 7.62 -0.57 -3.71
CA PRO A 137 8.39 -1.15 -2.61
C PRO A 137 8.80 -2.60 -2.90
N GLU A 138 10.10 -2.87 -2.88
CA GLU A 138 10.66 -4.19 -3.24
C GLU A 138 10.18 -4.72 -4.62
N GLY A 139 9.75 -3.83 -5.51
CA GLY A 139 9.23 -4.19 -6.84
C GLY A 139 7.81 -4.77 -6.85
N HIS A 140 7.09 -4.75 -5.73
CA HIS A 140 5.73 -5.30 -5.61
C HIS A 140 4.65 -4.23 -5.78
N THR A 141 3.53 -4.63 -6.39
CA THR A 141 2.31 -3.81 -6.38
C THR A 141 1.70 -3.75 -4.97
N TYR A 142 0.73 -2.85 -4.78
CA TYR A 142 0.04 -2.74 -3.50
C TYR A 142 -0.62 -4.05 -3.06
N ASP A 143 -1.26 -4.79 -3.97
CA ASP A 143 -1.93 -6.03 -3.56
C ASP A 143 -0.96 -7.17 -3.31
N GLN A 144 0.16 -7.21 -4.04
CA GLN A 144 1.23 -8.14 -3.72
C GLN A 144 1.80 -7.85 -2.32
N PHE A 145 2.04 -6.58 -2.01
CA PHE A 145 2.42 -6.15 -0.66
C PHE A 145 1.38 -6.58 0.38
N VAL A 146 0.08 -6.35 0.16
CA VAL A 146 -0.97 -6.78 1.09
C VAL A 146 -0.99 -8.30 1.24
N GLN A 147 -0.84 -9.06 0.16
CA GLN A 147 -0.77 -10.52 0.22
C GLN A 147 0.41 -11.00 1.06
N ILE A 148 1.60 -10.44 0.85
CA ILE A 148 2.80 -10.73 1.66
C ILE A 148 2.52 -10.45 3.14
N ILE A 149 1.99 -9.27 3.48
CA ILE A 149 1.76 -8.89 4.87
C ILE A 149 0.66 -9.74 5.54
N ARG A 150 -0.42 -10.07 4.81
CA ARG A 150 -1.56 -10.82 5.37
C ARG A 150 -1.30 -12.31 5.53
N THR A 151 -0.46 -12.89 4.66
CA THR A 151 -0.29 -14.35 4.57
C THR A 151 1.12 -14.82 4.88
N GLY A 152 2.10 -13.92 4.84
CA GLY A 152 3.50 -14.25 4.98
C GLY A 152 4.13 -14.90 3.76
N ILE A 153 3.43 -14.97 2.62
CA ILE A 153 3.97 -15.62 1.42
C ILE A 153 5.29 -14.98 0.99
N ASP A 154 6.31 -15.81 0.78
CA ASP A 154 7.56 -15.41 0.14
C ASP A 154 7.42 -15.61 -1.37
N MET A 155 7.22 -14.51 -2.10
CA MET A 155 7.01 -14.55 -3.55
C MET A 155 8.29 -14.89 -4.33
N ASP A 156 9.47 -14.71 -3.75
CA ASP A 156 10.75 -14.98 -4.41
C ASP A 156 11.16 -16.45 -4.27
N ASN A 157 10.65 -17.13 -3.23
CA ASN A 157 10.96 -18.53 -2.93
C ASN A 157 12.47 -18.80 -2.81
N VAL A 158 13.22 -17.87 -2.19
CA VAL A 158 14.68 -17.97 -2.04
C VAL A 158 15.08 -19.21 -1.23
N HIS A 159 14.25 -19.64 -0.28
CA HIS A 159 14.52 -20.76 0.62
C HIS A 159 13.40 -21.80 0.62
N PRO A 160 13.27 -22.66 -0.41
CA PRO A 160 12.19 -23.62 -0.52
C PRO A 160 12.22 -24.66 0.62
N THR A 161 11.11 -25.36 0.86
CA THR A 161 11.07 -26.46 1.83
C THR A 161 11.95 -27.62 1.38
N CYS A 162 12.81 -28.13 2.27
CA CYS A 162 13.73 -29.22 1.98
C CYS A 162 12.97 -30.51 1.60
N LYS A 163 13.43 -31.15 0.53
CA LYS A 163 12.99 -32.50 0.13
C LYS A 163 13.80 -33.63 0.79
N GLY A 164 14.87 -33.28 1.49
CA GLY A 164 15.80 -34.20 2.14
C GLY A 164 16.50 -33.51 3.30
N ALA A 165 17.72 -33.95 3.63
CA ALA A 165 18.53 -33.28 4.63
C ALA A 165 18.85 -31.83 4.21
N PRO A 166 18.90 -30.88 5.16
CA PRO A 166 19.30 -29.50 4.89
C PRO A 166 20.69 -29.40 4.25
N ASP A 167 20.79 -28.61 3.20
CA ASP A 167 22.01 -28.40 2.43
C ASP A 167 22.53 -26.95 2.48
N GLY A 168 21.93 -26.12 3.32
CA GLY A 168 22.24 -24.69 3.42
C GLY A 168 21.41 -23.80 2.49
N THR A 169 20.50 -24.36 1.68
CA THR A 169 19.69 -23.58 0.73
C THR A 169 18.19 -23.70 0.93
N CYS A 170 17.75 -24.68 1.73
CA CYS A 170 16.34 -24.99 1.96
C CYS A 170 15.99 -24.97 3.45
N LEU A 171 14.71 -24.76 3.75
CA LEU A 171 14.19 -24.82 5.11
C LEU A 171 13.66 -26.22 5.44
N PRO A 172 14.12 -26.87 6.54
CA PRO A 172 13.61 -28.18 6.91
C PRO A 172 12.15 -28.11 7.39
N PRO A 173 11.35 -29.17 7.21
CA PRO A 173 10.12 -29.34 7.98
C PRO A 173 10.41 -29.24 9.50
N PRO A 174 9.52 -28.63 10.30
CA PRO A 174 8.15 -28.22 9.96
C PRO A 174 8.04 -26.81 9.34
N PHE A 175 9.16 -26.12 9.07
CA PHE A 175 9.14 -24.78 8.50
C PHE A 175 8.77 -24.81 7.03
N ASP A 176 7.83 -23.96 6.64
CA ASP A 176 7.36 -23.84 5.27
C ASP A 176 8.20 -22.79 4.53
N GLY A 177 9.02 -23.23 3.58
CA GLY A 177 9.88 -22.38 2.76
C GLY A 177 9.15 -21.44 1.81
N SER A 178 7.82 -21.58 1.66
CA SER A 178 7.00 -20.62 0.94
C SER A 178 6.57 -19.43 1.80
N LEU A 179 6.95 -19.39 3.08
CA LEU A 179 6.60 -18.33 4.02
C LEU A 179 7.82 -17.60 4.58
N LEU A 180 7.68 -16.30 4.81
CA LEU A 180 8.64 -15.47 5.52
C LEU A 180 8.72 -15.91 6.99
N GLN A 181 9.88 -16.41 7.42
CA GLN A 181 10.05 -16.99 8.77
C GLN A 181 10.44 -15.95 9.84
N ILE A 182 11.08 -14.84 9.44
CA ILE A 182 11.57 -13.82 10.39
C ILE A 182 10.66 -12.59 10.44
N MET A 183 10.13 -12.17 9.29
CA MET A 183 9.25 -11.01 9.23
C MET A 183 8.02 -11.26 10.11
N PRO A 184 7.64 -10.35 11.03
CA PRO A 184 6.50 -10.53 11.93
C PRO A 184 5.16 -10.26 11.22
N TRP A 185 4.98 -10.85 10.03
CA TRP A 185 3.75 -10.78 9.25
C TRP A 185 2.52 -11.28 10.02
N PRO A 186 2.55 -12.25 10.97
CA PRO A 186 1.34 -12.62 11.70
C PRO A 186 0.78 -11.47 12.55
N THR A 187 1.65 -10.58 13.04
CA THR A 187 1.24 -9.37 13.75
C THR A 187 0.68 -8.33 12.77
N PHE A 188 1.42 -8.04 11.71
CA PHE A 188 1.03 -7.05 10.70
C PHE A 188 -0.21 -7.48 9.89
N ALA A 189 -0.48 -8.77 9.79
CA ALA A 189 -1.68 -9.34 9.20
C ALA A 189 -2.98 -8.93 9.92
N ASN A 190 -2.90 -8.32 11.11
CA ASN A 190 -4.05 -7.76 11.83
C ASN A 190 -4.23 -6.25 11.63
N MET A 191 -3.33 -5.57 10.93
CA MET A 191 -3.46 -4.15 10.62
C MET A 191 -4.72 -3.85 9.78
N THR A 192 -5.25 -2.65 9.84
CA THR A 192 -6.36 -2.27 8.96
C THR A 192 -5.87 -2.09 7.53
N ASP A 193 -6.77 -2.14 6.54
CA ASP A 193 -6.36 -1.87 5.16
C ASP A 193 -5.84 -0.44 4.98
N ASN A 194 -6.32 0.51 5.79
CA ASN A 194 -5.80 1.88 5.80
C ASN A 194 -4.36 1.94 6.33
N ASP A 195 -4.01 1.14 7.34
CA ASP A 195 -2.64 1.05 7.85
C ASP A 195 -1.71 0.47 6.77
N LEU A 196 -2.13 -0.61 6.10
CA LEU A 196 -1.35 -1.22 5.02
C LEU A 196 -1.18 -0.27 3.82
N GLN A 197 -2.24 0.43 3.43
CA GLN A 197 -2.18 1.44 2.39
C GLN A 197 -1.25 2.60 2.77
N ALA A 198 -1.26 3.02 4.04
CA ALA A 198 -0.38 4.06 4.53
C ALA A 198 1.09 3.62 4.47
N ILE A 199 1.42 2.42 4.97
CA ILE A 199 2.77 1.86 4.90
C ILE A 199 3.25 1.80 3.44
N TYR A 200 2.44 1.25 2.54
CA TYR A 200 2.80 1.16 1.12
C TYR A 200 2.99 2.54 0.49
N ALA A 201 2.11 3.50 0.77
CA ALA A 201 2.23 4.86 0.25
C ALA A 201 3.53 5.54 0.72
N TYR A 202 3.92 5.33 1.98
CA TYR A 202 5.18 5.82 2.52
C TYR A 202 6.39 5.14 1.88
N LEU A 203 6.43 3.81 1.81
CA LEU A 203 7.51 3.08 1.15
C LEU A 203 7.62 3.45 -0.34
N SER A 204 6.50 3.75 -1.01
CA SER A 204 6.52 4.24 -2.39
C SER A 204 7.06 5.67 -2.53
N ALA A 205 7.14 6.41 -1.42
CA ALA A 205 7.54 7.83 -1.38
C ALA A 205 9.00 8.05 -1.00
N ILE A 206 9.69 7.07 -0.42
CA ILE A 206 11.09 7.20 -0.04
C ILE A 206 12.03 7.00 -1.25
N PRO A 207 13.31 7.38 -1.16
CA PRO A 207 14.29 7.11 -2.21
C PRO A 207 14.56 5.61 -2.37
N CYS A 208 14.80 5.17 -3.60
CA CYS A 208 15.32 3.84 -3.89
C CYS A 208 16.77 3.71 -3.41
N LEU A 209 17.12 2.57 -2.81
CA LEU A 209 18.50 2.14 -2.58
C LEU A 209 18.86 0.95 -3.47
N GLU A 210 20.08 0.95 -4.00
CA GLU A 210 20.59 -0.12 -4.86
C GLU A 210 21.04 -1.33 -4.05
N GLY A 211 20.85 -2.51 -4.62
CA GLY A 211 21.28 -3.79 -4.05
C GLY A 211 20.40 -4.29 -2.91
N GLY A 212 20.64 -5.54 -2.51
CA GLY A 212 19.83 -6.26 -1.54
C GLY A 212 19.89 -7.77 -1.85
N PRO A 213 19.64 -8.66 -0.87
CA PRO A 213 19.59 -10.10 -1.13
C PRO A 213 18.50 -10.41 -2.17
N GLY A 214 18.86 -11.11 -3.25
CA GLY A 214 17.92 -11.54 -4.29
C GLY A 214 17.50 -10.48 -5.31
N GLU A 215 17.97 -9.23 -5.19
CA GLU A 215 17.52 -8.14 -6.05
C GLU A 215 18.29 -8.04 -7.38
N LEU A 216 17.58 -7.56 -8.41
CA LEU A 216 18.17 -7.29 -9.73
C LEU A 216 19.17 -6.12 -9.68
N PRO A 217 20.26 -6.16 -10.46
CA PRO A 217 21.15 -5.02 -10.62
C PRO A 217 20.42 -3.80 -11.21
N ASN A 218 20.79 -2.58 -10.77
CA ASN A 218 20.27 -1.30 -11.26
C ASN A 218 18.76 -1.08 -11.02
N ARG A 219 18.23 -1.56 -9.88
CA ARG A 219 16.81 -1.41 -9.52
C ARG A 219 16.37 0.05 -9.36
N CYS A 220 17.30 0.94 -9.02
CA CYS A 220 17.09 2.39 -8.91
C CYS A 220 17.47 3.16 -10.16
N GLY A 221 17.87 2.46 -11.23
CA GLY A 221 18.15 3.06 -12.53
C GLY A 221 16.94 3.81 -13.10
N THR A 222 17.05 4.30 -14.33
CA THR A 222 15.81 4.75 -15.00
C THR A 222 14.88 3.55 -15.10
N ALA A 223 13.69 3.66 -14.50
CA ALA A 223 12.67 2.63 -14.64
C ALA A 223 12.59 2.29 -16.11
N THR A 224 12.87 1.03 -16.47
CA THR A 224 12.47 0.58 -17.80
C THR A 224 10.97 0.71 -17.76
N PRO A 225 10.38 1.67 -18.48
CA PRO A 225 9.05 2.05 -18.07
C PRO A 225 8.14 0.85 -18.36
N LYS A 226 7.26 0.56 -17.40
CA LYS A 226 6.53 -0.71 -17.32
C LYS A 226 5.06 -0.40 -17.35
N THR A 227 4.32 -1.26 -18.03
CA THR A 227 2.87 -1.21 -18.01
C THR A 227 2.40 -1.43 -16.58
N LEU A 228 1.53 -0.54 -16.10
CA LEU A 228 1.11 -0.45 -14.71
C LEU A 228 -0.40 -0.68 -14.62
N ALA A 229 -0.79 -1.78 -13.97
CA ALA A 229 -2.18 -2.04 -13.63
C ALA A 229 -2.53 -1.33 -12.33
N VAL A 230 -3.69 -0.67 -12.28
CA VAL A 230 -4.22 -0.06 -11.07
C VAL A 230 -5.69 -0.44 -10.98
N ALA A 231 -6.02 -1.36 -10.07
CA ALA A 231 -7.37 -1.81 -9.79
C ALA A 231 -7.91 -1.10 -8.54
N GLY A 232 -9.03 -0.40 -8.68
CA GLY A 232 -9.70 0.26 -7.59
C GLY A 232 -11.22 0.16 -7.67
N PRO A 233 -11.92 0.84 -6.76
CA PRO A 233 -11.41 1.50 -5.55
C PRO A 233 -10.92 0.50 -4.48
N LYS A 234 -9.80 0.79 -3.81
CA LYS A 234 -9.23 -0.08 -2.77
C LYS A 234 -10.06 -0.02 -1.47
N SER A 235 -10.22 -1.15 -0.79
CA SER A 235 -10.74 -1.26 0.59
C SER A 235 -12.16 -0.72 0.79
N GLN A 236 -13.04 -0.90 -0.21
CA GLN A 236 -14.41 -0.40 -0.15
C GLN A 236 -15.34 -1.39 0.58
N THR A 237 -16.16 -0.89 1.51
CA THR A 237 -17.36 -1.60 1.99
C THR A 237 -18.59 -1.13 1.22
N VAL A 238 -19.36 -2.08 0.68
CA VAL A 238 -20.53 -1.82 -0.15
C VAL A 238 -21.74 -2.61 0.34
N ILE A 239 -22.91 -1.96 0.33
CA ILE A 239 -24.19 -2.56 0.76
C ILE A 239 -25.08 -2.92 -0.44
N THR A 240 -24.84 -2.27 -1.58
CA THR A 240 -25.55 -2.53 -2.84
C THR A 240 -25.00 -3.79 -3.50
N ARG A 241 -25.90 -4.56 -4.12
CA ARG A 241 -25.52 -5.77 -4.87
C ARG A 241 -24.77 -5.48 -6.17
N GLN A 242 -24.76 -4.22 -6.62
CA GLN A 242 -23.99 -3.76 -7.76
C GLN A 242 -22.91 -2.78 -7.32
N TYR A 243 -21.74 -2.93 -7.90
CA TYR A 243 -20.59 -2.07 -7.66
C TYR A 243 -19.71 -1.98 -8.90
N GLN A 244 -19.18 -0.79 -9.18
CA GLN A 244 -18.30 -0.56 -10.34
C GLN A 244 -16.85 -0.60 -9.87
N LEU A 245 -16.03 -1.41 -10.54
CA LEU A 245 -14.57 -1.36 -10.38
C LEU A 245 -13.99 -0.32 -11.35
N ASP A 246 -12.78 0.12 -11.06
CA ASP A 246 -12.10 1.16 -11.80
C ASP A 246 -10.65 0.76 -12.08
N GLY A 247 -10.35 0.57 -13.36
CA GLY A 247 -9.02 0.31 -13.91
C GLY A 247 -8.41 1.50 -14.64
N THR A 248 -9.09 2.66 -14.67
CA THR A 248 -8.74 3.80 -15.53
C THR A 248 -7.41 4.48 -15.18
N GLN A 249 -6.90 4.24 -13.97
CA GLN A 249 -5.58 4.71 -13.54
C GLN A 249 -4.43 3.85 -14.06
N SER A 250 -4.74 2.75 -14.75
CA SER A 250 -3.75 1.90 -15.41
C SER A 250 -3.05 2.66 -16.54
N LYS A 251 -1.76 2.40 -16.73
CA LYS A 251 -0.93 3.09 -17.74
C LYS A 251 -0.16 2.08 -18.59
N ALA A 252 -0.27 2.23 -19.91
CA ALA A 252 0.58 1.52 -20.85
C ALA A 252 1.97 2.14 -20.82
N PHE A 253 3.00 1.29 -20.81
CA PHE A 253 4.38 1.75 -20.91
C PHE A 253 4.59 2.57 -22.19
N ASP A 254 4.19 1.99 -23.32
CA ASP A 254 4.39 2.56 -24.65
C ASP A 254 3.48 3.76 -24.94
N GLY A 255 2.67 4.20 -23.97
CA GLY A 255 1.64 5.22 -24.15
C GLY A 255 0.49 4.78 -25.06
N GLY A 256 0.46 3.49 -25.41
CA GLY A 256 -0.53 2.88 -26.27
C GLY A 256 -1.83 2.54 -25.56
N GLN A 257 -2.73 1.89 -26.29
CA GLN A 257 -4.00 1.45 -25.74
C GLN A 257 -3.79 0.22 -24.85
N LEU A 258 -4.48 0.19 -23.72
CA LEU A 258 -4.57 -0.98 -22.85
C LEU A 258 -5.76 -1.87 -23.23
N SER A 259 -5.54 -3.17 -23.25
CA SER A 259 -6.61 -4.16 -23.12
C SER A 259 -6.79 -4.55 -21.65
N TYR A 260 -8.04 -4.71 -21.21
CA TYR A 260 -8.37 -5.02 -19.82
C TYR A 260 -8.94 -6.44 -19.70
N GLN A 261 -8.69 -7.08 -18.58
CA GLN A 261 -9.31 -8.35 -18.22
C GLN A 261 -9.51 -8.43 -16.71
N TRP A 262 -10.76 -8.51 -16.27
CA TRP A 262 -11.15 -8.67 -14.88
C TRP A 262 -11.55 -10.11 -14.59
N THR A 263 -11.00 -10.68 -13.52
CA THR A 263 -11.26 -12.06 -13.09
C THR A 263 -11.46 -12.14 -11.57
N ILE A 264 -11.99 -13.27 -11.10
CA ILE A 264 -12.08 -13.59 -9.67
C ILE A 264 -11.02 -14.65 -9.38
N PRO A 265 -10.00 -14.37 -8.57
CA PRO A 265 -8.96 -15.34 -8.25
C PRO A 265 -9.52 -16.50 -7.42
N GLN A 266 -8.85 -17.64 -7.49
CA GLN A 266 -9.21 -18.82 -6.71
C GLN A 266 -9.18 -18.50 -5.20
N GLY A 267 -10.19 -18.98 -4.48
CA GLY A 267 -10.35 -18.70 -3.04
C GLY A 267 -11.25 -17.50 -2.73
N SER A 268 -11.60 -16.68 -3.72
CA SER A 268 -12.56 -15.60 -3.54
C SER A 268 -14.00 -16.04 -3.86
N PRO A 269 -15.03 -15.51 -3.14
CA PRO A 269 -16.42 -15.80 -3.46
C PRO A 269 -16.80 -15.40 -4.89
N GLN A 270 -17.68 -16.18 -5.53
CA GLN A 270 -18.10 -15.95 -6.92
C GLN A 270 -19.07 -14.76 -7.04
N ALA A 271 -18.88 -13.94 -8.07
CA ALA A 271 -19.74 -12.82 -8.44
C ALA A 271 -19.85 -12.71 -9.97
N GLY A 272 -20.90 -12.06 -10.47
CA GLY A 272 -21.00 -11.75 -11.90
C GLY A 272 -20.16 -10.52 -12.25
N ILE A 273 -19.41 -10.54 -13.35
CA ILE A 273 -18.69 -9.37 -13.86
C ILE A 273 -19.21 -9.04 -15.26
N SER A 274 -19.89 -7.91 -15.39
CA SER A 274 -20.34 -7.36 -16.66
C SER A 274 -19.35 -6.34 -17.18
N GLY A 275 -18.98 -6.43 -18.46
CA GLY A 275 -17.93 -5.60 -19.05
C GLY A 275 -16.52 -5.96 -18.56
N ALA A 276 -16.25 -7.25 -18.25
CA ALA A 276 -14.96 -7.70 -17.71
C ALA A 276 -13.72 -7.35 -18.57
N THR A 277 -13.91 -6.91 -19.81
CA THR A 277 -12.83 -6.46 -20.70
C THR A 277 -12.74 -4.94 -20.86
N THR A 278 -13.40 -4.17 -19.99
CA THR A 278 -13.37 -2.70 -20.00
C THR A 278 -12.58 -2.14 -18.81
N ALA A 279 -12.25 -0.85 -18.86
CA ALA A 279 -11.61 -0.15 -17.75
C ALA A 279 -12.55 -0.03 -16.53
N THR A 280 -13.87 -0.04 -16.73
CA THR A 280 -14.86 0.16 -15.65
C THR A 280 -15.96 -0.92 -15.68
N PRO A 281 -15.65 -2.16 -15.28
CA PRO A 281 -16.64 -3.23 -15.23
C PRO A 281 -17.61 -3.04 -14.05
N THR A 282 -18.80 -3.63 -14.16
CA THR A 282 -19.77 -3.68 -13.06
C THR A 282 -19.86 -5.10 -12.52
N VAL A 283 -19.63 -5.22 -11.22
CA VAL A 283 -19.76 -6.45 -10.43
C VAL A 283 -21.18 -6.58 -9.90
N GLN A 284 -21.70 -7.80 -9.91
CA GLN A 284 -22.98 -8.21 -9.34
C GLN A 284 -22.73 -9.26 -8.25
N PHE A 285 -22.87 -8.86 -6.99
CA PHE A 285 -22.68 -9.74 -5.83
C PHE A 285 -23.83 -10.74 -5.68
N GLY A 286 -23.47 -11.95 -5.24
CA GLY A 286 -24.40 -13.02 -4.86
C GLY A 286 -25.06 -12.78 -3.50
N ILE A 287 -25.57 -13.83 -2.87
CA ILE A 287 -26.20 -13.75 -1.54
C ILE A 287 -25.15 -13.75 -0.42
N GLY A 288 -23.95 -14.29 -0.67
CA GLY A 288 -22.88 -14.35 0.32
C GLY A 288 -22.31 -12.97 0.64
N ARG A 289 -22.32 -12.60 1.92
CA ARG A 289 -21.62 -11.40 2.44
C ARG A 289 -20.15 -11.74 2.71
N GLY A 290 -19.31 -10.72 2.76
CA GLY A 290 -17.89 -10.86 3.07
C GLY A 290 -16.99 -10.25 2.00
N MET A 291 -15.71 -10.61 2.04
CA MET A 291 -14.68 -10.01 1.21
C MET A 291 -14.61 -10.71 -0.17
N TYR A 292 -14.80 -9.94 -1.23
CA TYR A 292 -14.63 -10.35 -2.63
C TYR A 292 -13.38 -9.72 -3.23
N THR A 293 -12.55 -10.51 -3.88
CA THR A 293 -11.33 -10.08 -4.58
C THR A 293 -11.58 -10.12 -6.07
N PHE A 294 -11.13 -9.10 -6.78
CA PHE A 294 -11.11 -9.05 -8.24
C PHE A 294 -9.69 -8.78 -8.70
N GLN A 295 -9.23 -9.45 -9.75
CA GLN A 295 -7.94 -9.21 -10.38
C GLN A 295 -8.14 -8.54 -11.73
N LEU A 296 -7.55 -7.35 -11.90
CA LEU A 296 -7.33 -6.71 -13.18
C LEU A 296 -6.02 -7.21 -13.77
N THR A 297 -6.04 -7.66 -15.02
CA THR A 297 -4.87 -7.84 -15.85
C THR A 297 -5.00 -6.90 -17.04
N ILE A 298 -4.00 -6.05 -17.26
CA ILE A 298 -3.89 -5.22 -18.46
C ILE A 298 -2.81 -5.77 -19.38
N THR A 299 -2.94 -5.50 -20.67
CA THR A 299 -1.89 -5.72 -21.67
C THR A 299 -1.72 -4.44 -22.50
N ASP A 300 -0.48 -3.99 -22.69
CA ASP A 300 -0.18 -2.88 -23.59
C ASP A 300 -0.11 -3.30 -25.06
N SER A 301 0.07 -2.31 -25.96
CA SER A 301 0.16 -2.60 -27.40
C SER A 301 1.42 -3.35 -27.81
N ALA A 302 2.45 -3.40 -26.95
CA ALA A 302 3.63 -4.22 -27.12
C ALA A 302 3.47 -5.66 -26.58
N GLY A 303 2.30 -6.01 -26.05
CA GLY A 303 2.01 -7.34 -25.50
C GLY A 303 2.55 -7.58 -24.09
N LYS A 304 3.01 -6.55 -23.38
CA LYS A 304 3.43 -6.66 -21.97
C LYS A 304 2.22 -6.58 -21.06
N THR A 305 2.18 -7.48 -20.09
CA THR A 305 1.09 -7.58 -19.13
C THR A 305 1.48 -7.02 -17.76
N ALA A 306 0.50 -6.45 -17.07
CA ALA A 306 0.59 -6.13 -15.65
C ALA A 306 -0.73 -6.49 -14.97
N ALA A 307 -0.68 -6.82 -13.68
CA ALA A 307 -1.86 -7.18 -12.93
C ALA A 307 -1.90 -6.45 -11.57
N ASP A 308 -3.11 -6.18 -11.11
CA ASP A 308 -3.42 -5.60 -9.82
C ASP A 308 -4.75 -6.19 -9.35
N MET A 309 -5.00 -6.25 -8.06
CA MET A 309 -6.23 -6.77 -7.46
C MET A 309 -7.03 -5.69 -6.73
N VAL A 310 -8.25 -6.00 -6.31
CA VAL A 310 -9.04 -5.11 -5.48
C VAL A 310 -9.95 -5.94 -4.60
N GLY A 311 -9.92 -5.66 -3.29
CA GLY A 311 -10.82 -6.22 -2.31
C GLY A 311 -12.04 -5.34 -2.09
N VAL A 312 -13.23 -5.93 -2.13
CA VAL A 312 -14.51 -5.27 -1.85
C VAL A 312 -15.24 -6.06 -0.77
N ASN A 313 -15.50 -5.43 0.37
CA ASN A 313 -16.29 -6.03 1.44
C ASN A 313 -17.78 -5.80 1.17
N PHE A 314 -18.49 -6.84 0.73
CA PHE A 314 -19.93 -6.79 0.52
C PHE A 314 -20.67 -7.09 1.82
N ALA A 315 -21.22 -6.05 2.46
CA ALA A 315 -21.98 -6.15 3.69
C ALA A 315 -23.46 -6.51 3.45
N GLY A 316 -23.95 -6.27 2.24
CA GLY A 316 -25.37 -6.38 1.89
C GLY A 316 -26.26 -5.36 2.61
N ASN A 317 -27.45 -5.12 2.06
CA ASN A 317 -28.54 -4.49 2.80
C ASN A 317 -29.18 -5.49 3.78
#